data_AF-A0A1F9N1H2-F1
#
_entry.id   AF-A0A1F9N1H2-F1
#
_cell.length_a   1.000
_cell.length_b   1.000
_cell.length_c   1.000
_cell.angle_alpha   90.00
_cell.angle_beta   90.00
_cell.angle_gamma   90.00
#
_symmetry.space_group_name_H-M   'P 1'
#
loop_
_entity.id
_entity.type
_entity.pdbx_description
1 polymer ?
#
loop_
_entity_poly.entity_id
_entity_poly.type
_entity_poly.pdbx_seq_one_letter_code
_entity_poly.pdbx_strand_id
1 'polypeptide(L)'
;MGKGIKLRHLIWLKIFKRKSGYLRGRLWGDRAMEIILSTLLIVFTIPVVLIIIPIILAIHGRPVFYAGNRYGWNKRLFIMYKFRTLPREFEAENHGTLVSYLQGYRLPWFSRFLRDTRLDEIPQLYNVLKGDMDLIGPRPVRPAVYEKACRKIRDYDKRFEVKPGLVGYSQLFTPHSAPKRIRSAIDNRATKYKKGMSEFLILVLAAFAASSACVQLLFRHALSISFKGRFFRNYNEKRGLDRKKITKGTVAFAHDEAFERGFSEEKILCGILYDMNEEYFRMDSNEKIDTTQTQFVITATIKKRFSILKSMPVKKSAYCHGEIFRCYENLNKDHKYSYIFRYRPVTDLNQYFVDQYFLKKGMMLYVF
;
A
#
# COMPACT_ATOMS: atom_id res chain seq x y z
N MET A 1 -45.03 13.75 -33.14
CA MET A 1 -44.66 14.21 -31.78
C MET A 1 -43.93 13.09 -31.02
N GLY A 2 -42.63 12.89 -31.26
CA GLY A 2 -41.82 11.89 -30.55
C GLY A 2 -41.22 12.50 -29.28
N LYS A 3 -41.79 12.19 -28.11
CA LYS A 3 -41.34 12.72 -26.81
C LYS A 3 -39.91 12.24 -26.54
N GLY A 4 -38.98 13.20 -26.54
CA GLY A 4 -37.62 13.01 -26.07
C GLY A 4 -37.64 12.49 -24.62
N ILE A 5 -37.16 11.26 -24.44
CA ILE A 5 -36.83 10.72 -23.14
C ILE A 5 -35.75 11.63 -22.56
N LYS A 6 -36.16 12.55 -21.69
CA LYS A 6 -35.29 13.55 -21.05
C LYS A 6 -34.07 12.83 -20.46
N LEU A 7 -32.88 13.21 -20.91
CA LEU A 7 -31.57 12.71 -20.46
C LEU A 7 -31.45 12.57 -18.92
N ARG A 8 -32.18 13.40 -18.17
CA ARG A 8 -32.32 13.36 -16.70
C ARG A 8 -32.87 12.04 -16.16
N HIS A 9 -33.83 11.41 -16.86
CA HIS A 9 -34.42 10.12 -16.46
C HIS A 9 -33.43 8.96 -16.64
N LEU A 10 -32.59 9.00 -17.68
CA LEU A 10 -31.51 8.04 -17.92
C LEU A 10 -30.37 8.15 -16.89
N ILE A 11 -30.08 9.37 -16.42
CA ILE A 11 -29.11 9.60 -15.34
C ILE A 11 -29.63 9.00 -14.02
N TRP A 12 -30.90 9.26 -13.69
CA TRP A 12 -31.55 8.65 -12.52
C TRP A 12 -31.51 7.11 -12.62
N LEU A 13 -31.93 6.52 -13.74
CA LEU A 13 -31.86 5.06 -13.91
C LEU A 13 -30.42 4.49 -13.80
N LYS A 14 -29.39 5.22 -14.24
CA LYS A 14 -27.98 4.83 -14.04
C LYS A 14 -27.54 4.88 -12.57
N ILE A 15 -28.09 5.78 -11.76
CA ILE A 15 -27.76 5.96 -10.34
C ILE A 15 -28.36 4.83 -9.47
N PHE A 16 -29.55 4.32 -9.81
CA PHE A 16 -30.35 3.46 -8.92
C PHE A 16 -30.38 1.94 -9.26
N LYS A 17 -29.65 1.47 -10.29
CA LYS A 17 -29.68 0.06 -10.79
C LYS A 17 -28.31 -0.65 -10.76
N ARG A 18 -27.54 -0.62 -9.67
CA ARG A 18 -26.18 -1.21 -9.64
C ARG A 18 -25.90 -2.06 -8.40
N LYS A 19 -25.08 -3.10 -8.57
CA LYS A 19 -24.49 -3.88 -7.46
C LYS A 19 -23.50 -2.99 -6.72
N SER A 20 -23.74 -2.78 -5.43
CA SER A 20 -22.88 -1.94 -4.58
C SER A 20 -21.58 -2.67 -4.26
N GLY A 21 -20.46 -1.95 -4.16
CA GLY A 21 -19.25 -2.33 -3.43
C GLY A 21 -18.90 -3.82 -3.39
N TYR A 22 -18.93 -4.46 -2.21
CA TYR A 22 -18.77 -5.91 -2.09
C TYR A 22 -20.11 -6.68 -2.09
N LEU A 23 -21.23 -5.99 -2.32
CA LEU A 23 -22.57 -6.56 -2.31
C LEU A 23 -23.02 -7.11 -3.67
N ARG A 24 -23.54 -8.35 -3.64
CA ARG A 24 -24.54 -8.83 -4.62
C ARG A 24 -25.94 -8.63 -4.04
N GLY A 25 -26.56 -7.47 -4.28
CA GLY A 25 -27.94 -7.23 -3.84
C GLY A 25 -28.32 -5.76 -3.90
N ARG A 26 -29.63 -5.49 -4.06
CA ARG A 26 -30.20 -4.14 -4.18
C ARG A 26 -30.89 -3.78 -2.87
N LEU A 27 -30.35 -2.84 -2.11
CA LEU A 27 -31.12 -2.08 -1.12
C LEU A 27 -30.96 -0.60 -1.44
N TRP A 28 -32.08 0.10 -1.61
CA TRP A 28 -32.11 1.53 -1.92
C TRP A 28 -31.46 2.35 -0.80
N GLY A 29 -31.52 1.85 0.44
CA GLY A 29 -30.86 2.42 1.60
C GLY A 29 -29.34 2.49 1.49
N ASP A 30 -28.70 1.51 0.84
CA ASP A 30 -27.23 1.52 0.69
C ASP A 30 -26.78 2.72 -0.13
N ARG A 31 -27.46 3.02 -1.25
CA ARG A 31 -27.07 4.15 -2.10
C ARG A 31 -27.33 5.50 -1.43
N ALA A 32 -28.43 5.63 -0.69
CA ALA A 32 -28.72 6.83 0.07
C ALA A 32 -27.63 7.07 1.13
N MET A 33 -27.24 6.03 1.86
CA MET A 33 -26.17 6.08 2.86
C MET A 33 -24.82 6.47 2.23
N GLU A 34 -24.45 5.89 1.09
CA GLU A 34 -23.24 6.26 0.34
C GLU A 34 -23.22 7.75 -0.04
N ILE A 35 -24.35 8.29 -0.49
CA ILE A 35 -24.48 9.73 -0.83
C ILE A 35 -24.39 10.60 0.43
N ILE A 36 -25.12 10.26 1.49
CA ILE A 36 -25.11 11.03 2.75
C ILE A 36 -23.70 11.05 3.34
N LEU A 37 -23.07 9.89 3.52
CA LEU A 37 -21.72 9.78 4.09
C LEU A 37 -20.68 10.48 3.21
N SER A 38 -20.74 10.31 1.90
CA SER A 38 -19.81 11.00 1.00
C SER A 38 -20.02 12.53 1.01
N THR A 39 -21.25 13.00 1.17
CA THR A 39 -21.54 14.44 1.26
C THR A 39 -20.99 15.03 2.56
N LEU A 40 -21.23 14.35 3.69
CA LEU A 40 -20.65 14.73 4.98
C LEU A 40 -19.13 14.78 4.92
N LEU A 41 -18.47 13.74 4.38
CA LEU A 41 -17.02 13.71 4.22
C LEU A 41 -16.49 14.85 3.34
N ILE A 42 -17.20 15.21 2.27
CA ILE A 42 -16.83 16.37 1.44
C ILE A 42 -16.90 17.64 2.28
N VAL A 43 -18.01 17.90 2.97
CA VAL A 43 -18.18 19.10 3.80
C VAL A 43 -17.09 19.19 4.86
N PHE A 44 -16.79 18.10 5.58
CA PHE A 44 -15.73 18.06 6.59
C PHE A 44 -14.32 18.26 6.01
N THR A 45 -14.09 17.87 4.75
CA THR A 45 -12.77 18.00 4.12
C THR A 45 -12.56 19.34 3.41
N ILE A 46 -13.58 20.22 3.31
CA ILE A 46 -13.45 21.53 2.66
C ILE A 46 -12.26 22.35 3.19
N PRO A 47 -12.05 22.53 4.51
CA PRO A 47 -10.93 23.33 5.01
C PRO A 47 -9.58 22.77 4.56
N VAL A 48 -9.44 21.44 4.55
CA VAL A 48 -8.23 20.75 4.11
C VAL A 48 -8.03 20.93 2.60
N VAL A 49 -9.08 20.80 1.80
CA VAL A 49 -9.05 21.00 0.35
C VAL A 49 -8.63 22.44 -0.01
N LEU A 50 -9.14 23.45 0.71
CA LEU A 50 -8.78 24.85 0.50
C LEU A 50 -7.29 25.13 0.76
N ILE A 51 -6.63 24.36 1.63
CA ILE A 51 -5.19 24.44 1.86
C ILE A 51 -4.42 23.67 0.78
N ILE A 52 -4.90 22.50 0.38
CA ILE A 52 -4.21 21.63 -0.59
C ILE A 52 -4.15 22.27 -1.99
N ILE A 53 -5.23 22.88 -2.46
CA ILE A 53 -5.35 23.45 -3.81
C ILE A 53 -4.22 24.47 -4.12
N PRO A 54 -4.00 25.54 -3.34
CA PRO A 54 -2.97 26.52 -3.64
C PRO A 54 -1.55 25.94 -3.58
N ILE A 55 -1.30 24.98 -2.67
CA ILE A 55 0.01 24.32 -2.59
C ILE A 55 0.27 23.47 -3.84
N ILE A 56 -0.73 22.74 -4.34
CA ILE A 56 -0.59 22.00 -5.60
C ILE A 56 -0.39 22.94 -6.77
N LEU A 57 -1.13 24.06 -6.84
CA LEU A 57 -0.94 25.07 -7.88
C LEU A 57 0.49 25.63 -7.88
N ALA A 58 1.06 25.88 -6.70
CA ALA A 58 2.43 26.36 -6.56
C ALA A 58 3.49 25.32 -6.97
N ILE A 59 3.26 24.02 -6.69
CA ILE A 59 4.22 22.95 -6.96
C ILE A 59 4.12 22.40 -8.38
N HIS A 60 2.90 22.15 -8.86
CA HIS A 60 2.62 21.41 -10.10
C HIS A 60 1.88 22.24 -11.16
N GLY A 61 1.47 23.47 -10.85
CA GLY A 61 0.65 24.29 -11.74
C GLY A 61 -0.74 23.72 -11.99
N ARG A 62 -1.30 24.02 -13.16
CA ARG A 62 -2.62 23.52 -13.60
C ARG A 62 -2.46 22.29 -14.51
N PRO A 63 -3.42 21.34 -14.48
CA PRO A 63 -4.56 21.24 -13.57
C PRO A 63 -4.21 20.73 -12.15
N VAL A 64 -5.00 21.17 -11.16
CA VAL A 64 -4.89 20.73 -9.74
C VAL A 64 -5.35 19.29 -9.57
N PHE A 65 -6.36 18.88 -10.34
CA PHE A 65 -6.90 17.53 -10.29
C PHE A 65 -6.30 16.69 -11.41
N TYR A 66 -5.88 15.48 -11.04
CA TYR A 66 -5.62 14.40 -11.97
C TYR A 66 -6.93 13.67 -12.29
N ALA A 67 -7.16 13.42 -13.57
CA ALA A 67 -8.29 12.68 -14.10
C ALA A 67 -7.79 11.46 -14.89
N GLY A 68 -8.03 10.25 -14.39
CA GLY A 68 -7.49 9.05 -15.01
C GLY A 68 -8.55 7.98 -15.28
N ASN A 69 -8.53 7.39 -16.47
CA ASN A 69 -9.41 6.28 -16.83
C ASN A 69 -9.16 5.05 -15.97
N ARG A 70 -10.24 4.45 -15.47
CA ARG A 70 -10.21 3.20 -14.70
C ARG A 70 -11.35 2.28 -15.13
N TYR A 71 -11.12 0.98 -15.03
CA TYR A 71 -12.20 -0.01 -15.08
C TYR A 71 -12.98 0.01 -13.76
N GLY A 72 -14.30 0.23 -13.88
CA GLY A 72 -15.27 0.13 -12.82
C GLY A 72 -16.23 -1.03 -13.02
N TRP A 73 -17.47 -0.85 -12.56
CA TRP A 73 -18.51 -1.86 -12.65
C TRP A 73 -18.77 -2.31 -14.10
N ASN A 74 -18.91 -3.62 -14.30
CA ASN A 74 -19.02 -4.30 -15.59
C ASN A 74 -17.90 -3.92 -16.57
N LYS A 75 -16.69 -3.69 -16.04
CA LYS A 75 -15.50 -3.33 -16.82
C LYS A 75 -15.69 -2.06 -17.65
N ARG A 76 -16.63 -1.19 -17.26
CA ARG A 76 -16.87 0.10 -17.92
C ARG A 76 -15.83 1.11 -17.48
N LEU A 77 -15.37 1.94 -18.41
CA LEU A 77 -14.46 3.03 -18.09
C LEU A 77 -15.19 4.14 -17.36
N PHE A 78 -14.52 4.68 -16.34
CA PHE A 78 -14.90 5.93 -15.69
C PHE A 78 -13.64 6.74 -15.36
N ILE A 79 -13.83 8.04 -15.18
CA ILE A 79 -12.76 8.97 -14.80
C ILE A 79 -12.65 8.98 -13.28
N MET A 80 -11.53 8.55 -12.75
CA MET A 80 -11.23 8.63 -11.31
C MET A 80 -10.44 9.92 -11.04
N TYR A 81 -10.94 10.74 -10.11
CA TYR A 81 -10.32 12.01 -9.75
C TYR A 81 -9.38 11.88 -8.55
N LYS A 82 -8.26 12.59 -8.59
CA LYS A 82 -7.32 12.73 -7.47
C LYS A 82 -6.72 14.13 -7.47
N PHE A 83 -6.12 14.52 -6.36
CA PHE A 83 -5.18 15.63 -6.40
C PHE A 83 -3.92 15.24 -7.19
N ARG A 84 -3.42 16.17 -7.99
CA ARG A 84 -2.17 15.98 -8.73
C ARG A 84 -1.00 15.94 -7.75
N THR A 85 -0.22 14.87 -7.84
CA THR A 85 1.00 14.66 -7.03
C THR A 85 2.21 14.33 -7.88
N LEU A 86 2.03 14.22 -9.20
CA LEU A 86 3.07 13.95 -10.18
C LEU A 86 3.10 15.08 -11.22
N PRO A 87 4.28 15.37 -11.80
CA PRO A 87 4.38 16.29 -12.94
C PRO A 87 3.53 15.83 -14.12
N ARG A 88 3.10 16.79 -14.93
CA ARG A 88 2.22 16.54 -16.09
C ARG A 88 2.91 15.66 -17.13
N GLU A 89 4.18 15.91 -17.37
CA GLU A 89 5.03 15.25 -18.35
C GLU A 89 5.16 13.76 -17.98
N PHE A 90 5.43 13.50 -16.70
CA PHE A 90 5.54 12.15 -16.16
C PHE A 90 4.22 11.35 -16.27
N GLU A 91 3.08 12.01 -16.06
CA GLU A 91 1.76 11.38 -16.23
C GLU A 91 1.47 11.00 -17.69
N ALA A 92 1.92 11.82 -18.65
CA ALA A 92 1.73 11.61 -20.08
C ALA A 92 2.62 10.46 -20.60
N GLU A 93 3.91 10.49 -20.27
CA GLU A 93 4.90 9.51 -20.75
C GLU A 93 4.65 8.10 -20.23
N ASN A 94 4.21 7.98 -18.97
CA ASN A 94 4.09 6.68 -18.35
C ASN A 94 2.76 5.96 -18.66
N HIS A 95 1.84 6.59 -19.39
CA HIS A 95 0.52 6.05 -19.78
C HIS A 95 -0.23 5.32 -18.65
N GLY A 96 -0.01 5.74 -17.40
CA GLY A 96 -0.59 5.08 -16.22
C GLY A 96 0.00 3.72 -15.85
N THR A 97 1.19 3.35 -16.32
CA THR A 97 1.98 2.22 -15.80
C THR A 97 2.21 2.39 -14.29
N LEU A 98 2.37 1.28 -13.56
CA LEU A 98 2.69 1.35 -12.13
C LEU A 98 4.02 2.10 -11.99
N VAL A 99 4.02 3.16 -11.19
CA VAL A 99 5.22 3.89 -10.78
C VAL A 99 5.97 3.02 -9.75
N SER A 100 6.28 1.78 -10.11
CA SER A 100 7.30 1.02 -9.41
C SER A 100 8.62 1.58 -9.88
N TYR A 101 9.30 2.26 -8.96
CA TYR A 101 10.55 3.00 -9.16
C TYR A 101 10.41 4.33 -9.89
N LEU A 102 10.23 5.40 -9.10
CA LEU A 102 10.79 6.72 -9.41
C LEU A 102 12.32 6.61 -9.41
N GLN A 103 12.91 5.85 -10.35
CA GLN A 103 14.35 5.86 -10.55
C GLN A 103 14.73 7.29 -10.95
N GLY A 104 15.27 8.05 -10.00
CA GLY A 104 15.76 9.41 -10.18
C GLY A 104 14.81 10.55 -9.77
N TYR A 105 13.48 10.37 -9.82
CA TYR A 105 12.56 11.49 -9.55
C TYR A 105 12.20 11.64 -8.06
N ARG A 106 12.80 12.62 -7.39
CA ARG A 106 12.44 13.00 -6.02
C ARG A 106 11.13 13.79 -6.01
N LEU A 107 10.05 13.13 -5.56
CA LEU A 107 8.77 13.79 -5.33
C LEU A 107 8.89 14.95 -4.32
N PRO A 108 8.23 16.09 -4.54
CA PRO A 108 8.10 17.13 -3.54
C PRO A 108 7.55 16.55 -2.23
N TRP A 109 8.07 17.02 -1.08
CA TRP A 109 7.69 16.49 0.23
C TRP A 109 6.16 16.51 0.43
N PHE A 110 5.50 17.57 -0.03
CA PHE A 110 4.06 17.72 0.08
C PHE A 110 3.30 16.71 -0.80
N SER A 111 3.82 16.42 -2.00
CA SER A 111 3.24 15.39 -2.87
C SER A 111 3.38 13.99 -2.28
N ARG A 112 4.51 13.71 -1.63
CA ARG A 112 4.70 12.48 -0.85
C ARG A 112 3.75 12.44 0.34
N PHE A 113 3.65 13.52 1.11
CA PHE A 113 2.74 13.65 2.25
C PHE A 113 1.29 13.35 1.85
N LEU A 114 0.79 13.94 0.76
CA LEU A 114 -0.57 13.69 0.26
C LEU A 114 -0.81 12.21 -0.08
N ARG A 115 0.19 11.51 -0.64
CA ARG A 115 0.09 10.09 -1.00
C ARG A 115 0.18 9.18 0.22
N ASP A 116 1.06 9.50 1.16
CA ASP A 116 1.28 8.72 2.39
C ASP A 116 0.05 8.84 3.33
N THR A 117 -0.58 10.01 3.37
CA THR A 117 -1.82 10.27 4.13
C THR A 117 -3.10 9.91 3.37
N ARG A 118 -3.00 9.62 2.07
CA ARG A 118 -4.13 9.43 1.13
C ARG A 118 -5.06 10.64 0.99
N LEU A 119 -4.64 11.83 1.42
CA LEU A 119 -5.37 13.07 1.19
C LEU A 119 -5.50 13.36 -0.32
N ASP A 120 -4.61 12.81 -1.16
CA ASP A 120 -4.73 12.89 -2.62
C ASP A 120 -6.02 12.24 -3.17
N GLU A 121 -6.68 11.40 -2.39
CA GLU A 121 -7.86 10.63 -2.78
C GLU A 121 -9.20 11.32 -2.46
N ILE A 122 -9.19 12.44 -1.73
CA ILE A 122 -10.41 13.20 -1.38
C ILE A 122 -11.30 13.50 -2.61
N PRO A 123 -10.77 13.90 -3.79
CA PRO A 123 -11.60 14.16 -4.97
C PRO A 123 -12.41 12.94 -5.46
N GLN A 124 -12.04 11.71 -5.07
CA GLN A 124 -12.81 10.51 -5.40
C GLN A 124 -14.17 10.46 -4.69
N LEU A 125 -14.39 11.24 -3.62
CA LEU A 125 -15.72 11.38 -3.02
C LEU A 125 -16.74 11.91 -4.04
N TYR A 126 -16.31 12.75 -4.99
CA TYR A 126 -17.16 13.15 -6.11
C TYR A 126 -17.54 11.96 -7.01
N ASN A 127 -16.64 11.01 -7.24
CA ASN A 127 -16.96 9.77 -7.96
C ASN A 127 -18.00 8.92 -7.21
N VAL A 128 -17.96 8.92 -5.88
CA VAL A 128 -18.98 8.27 -5.05
C VAL A 128 -20.33 8.96 -5.23
N LEU A 129 -20.40 10.28 -5.13
CA LEU A 129 -21.65 11.04 -5.36
C LEU A 129 -22.21 10.83 -6.77
N LYS A 130 -21.37 10.82 -7.80
CA LYS A 130 -21.75 10.57 -9.19
C LYS A 130 -22.24 9.13 -9.43
N GLY A 131 -21.85 8.20 -8.57
CA GLY A 131 -22.24 6.79 -8.65
C GLY A 131 -21.32 5.92 -9.52
N ASP A 132 -20.13 6.43 -9.83
CA ASP A 132 -19.06 5.68 -10.49
C ASP A 132 -18.35 4.73 -9.51
N MET A 133 -18.29 5.14 -8.23
CA MET A 133 -17.69 4.39 -7.11
C MET A 133 -18.65 4.30 -5.93
N ASP A 134 -18.34 3.43 -4.98
CA ASP A 134 -18.89 3.42 -3.62
C ASP A 134 -17.74 3.71 -2.62
N LEU A 135 -18.05 3.96 -1.34
CA LEU A 135 -17.05 4.18 -0.29
C LEU A 135 -16.24 2.91 -0.02
N ILE A 136 -16.90 1.75 -0.02
CA ILE A 136 -16.27 0.44 0.21
C ILE A 136 -16.44 -0.45 -1.03
N GLY A 137 -15.33 -1.03 -1.52
CA GLY A 137 -15.35 -1.85 -2.73
C GLY A 137 -13.93 -2.22 -3.21
N PRO A 138 -13.79 -3.07 -4.23
CA PRO A 138 -12.49 -3.36 -4.84
C PRO A 138 -11.88 -2.09 -5.43
N ARG A 139 -10.58 -1.85 -5.21
CA ARG A 139 -9.94 -0.64 -5.77
C ARG A 139 -10.00 -0.64 -7.30
N PRO A 140 -10.38 0.46 -7.98
CA PRO A 140 -10.44 0.51 -9.43
C PRO A 140 -9.05 0.37 -10.07
N VAL A 141 -8.98 -0.21 -11.28
CA VAL A 141 -7.72 -0.56 -11.96
C VAL A 141 -7.57 0.23 -13.25
N ARG A 142 -6.32 0.63 -13.55
CA ARG A 142 -5.96 1.30 -14.80
C ARG A 142 -6.01 0.32 -15.97
N PRO A 143 -6.53 0.70 -17.14
CA PRO A 143 -6.56 -0.19 -18.30
C PRO A 143 -5.18 -0.74 -18.68
N ALA A 144 -4.16 0.12 -18.75
CA ALA A 144 -2.79 -0.31 -19.05
C ALA A 144 -2.23 -1.32 -18.03
N VAL A 145 -2.53 -1.14 -16.74
CA VAL A 145 -2.10 -2.09 -15.68
C VAL A 145 -2.88 -3.40 -15.78
N TYR A 146 -4.16 -3.32 -16.13
CA TYR A 146 -4.99 -4.49 -16.31
C TYR A 146 -4.46 -5.38 -17.43
N GLU A 147 -4.24 -4.83 -18.62
CA GLU A 147 -3.75 -5.59 -19.77
C GLU A 147 -2.36 -6.17 -19.53
N LYS A 148 -1.44 -5.38 -18.96
CA LYS A 148 -0.06 -5.83 -18.73
C LYS A 148 0.06 -6.88 -17.62
N ALA A 149 -0.66 -6.72 -16.51
CA ALA A 149 -0.35 -7.45 -15.28
C ALA A 149 -1.53 -8.20 -14.64
N CYS A 150 -2.78 -7.90 -15.01
CA CYS A 150 -3.94 -8.44 -14.29
C CYS A 150 -4.79 -9.41 -15.13
N ARG A 151 -4.85 -9.23 -16.45
CA ARG A 151 -5.66 -10.05 -17.35
C ARG A 151 -5.36 -11.55 -17.27
N LYS A 152 -4.09 -11.91 -17.02
CA LYS A 152 -3.63 -13.31 -16.87
C LYS A 152 -3.92 -13.90 -15.47
N ILE A 153 -4.39 -13.10 -14.52
CA ILE A 153 -4.66 -13.58 -13.16
C ILE A 153 -6.02 -14.27 -13.14
N ARG A 154 -6.04 -15.53 -12.70
CA ARG A 154 -7.28 -16.31 -12.54
C ARG A 154 -8.29 -15.55 -11.67
N ASP A 155 -9.54 -15.50 -12.13
CA ASP A 155 -10.66 -14.85 -11.45
C ASP A 155 -10.50 -13.34 -11.19
N TYR A 156 -9.56 -12.66 -11.86
CA TYR A 156 -9.36 -11.22 -11.63
C TYR A 156 -10.61 -10.40 -11.96
N ASP A 157 -11.31 -10.75 -13.03
CA ASP A 157 -12.45 -9.98 -13.54
C ASP A 157 -13.69 -10.03 -12.61
N LYS A 158 -13.75 -10.95 -11.63
CA LYS A 158 -14.85 -11.02 -10.64
C LYS A 158 -15.04 -9.71 -9.90
N ARG A 159 -13.96 -8.96 -9.68
CA ARG A 159 -14.02 -7.64 -9.02
C ARG A 159 -14.78 -6.57 -9.81
N PHE A 160 -14.98 -6.77 -11.11
CA PHE A 160 -15.78 -5.88 -11.94
C PHE A 160 -17.27 -6.17 -11.89
N GLU A 161 -17.70 -7.28 -11.26
CA GLU A 161 -19.14 -7.59 -11.09
C GLU A 161 -19.85 -6.60 -10.16
N VAL A 162 -19.08 -5.83 -9.41
CA VAL A 162 -19.52 -4.88 -8.41
C VAL A 162 -18.87 -3.52 -8.62
N LYS A 163 -19.37 -2.49 -7.93
CA LYS A 163 -18.76 -1.16 -8.02
C LYS A 163 -17.40 -1.11 -7.32
N PRO A 164 -16.45 -0.38 -7.90
CA PRO A 164 -15.19 -0.12 -7.22
C PRO A 164 -15.39 0.76 -5.98
N GLY A 165 -14.47 0.64 -5.03
CA GLY A 165 -14.48 1.36 -3.76
C GLY A 165 -13.38 2.42 -3.63
N LEU A 166 -13.64 3.46 -2.83
CA LEU A 166 -12.61 4.34 -2.30
C LEU A 166 -11.66 3.54 -1.38
N VAL A 167 -12.24 2.73 -0.50
CA VAL A 167 -11.53 1.83 0.43
C VAL A 167 -11.87 0.37 0.09
N GLY A 168 -10.85 -0.46 -0.09
CA GLY A 168 -10.99 -1.90 -0.31
C GLY A 168 -10.32 -2.75 0.76
N TYR A 169 -10.83 -3.96 0.98
CA TYR A 169 -10.25 -4.92 1.94
C TYR A 169 -8.79 -5.19 1.64
N SER A 170 -8.42 -5.44 0.37
CA SER A 170 -7.01 -5.62 0.03
C SER A 170 -6.14 -4.39 0.35
N GLN A 171 -6.67 -3.16 0.27
CA GLN A 171 -5.92 -1.95 0.62
C GLN A 171 -5.71 -1.78 2.13
N LEU A 172 -6.57 -2.36 2.96
CA LEU A 172 -6.50 -2.28 4.42
C LEU A 172 -5.58 -3.33 5.00
N PHE A 173 -5.68 -4.56 4.49
CA PHE A 173 -5.01 -5.72 5.06
C PHE A 173 -3.64 -6.02 4.42
N THR A 174 -3.29 -5.35 3.31
CA THR A 174 -2.01 -5.59 2.63
C THR A 174 -1.27 -4.29 2.26
N PRO A 175 0.07 -4.27 2.30
CA PRO A 175 0.87 -3.15 1.83
C PRO A 175 0.73 -2.98 0.32
N HIS A 176 1.20 -1.82 -0.17
CA HIS A 176 1.13 -1.50 -1.59
C HIS A 176 1.87 -2.49 -2.49
N SER A 177 2.96 -3.10 -1.98
CA SER A 177 3.77 -4.12 -2.66
C SER A 177 3.11 -5.49 -2.80
N ALA A 178 1.95 -5.70 -2.17
CA ALA A 178 1.26 -6.98 -2.28
C ALA A 178 0.95 -7.35 -3.74
N PRO A 179 1.33 -8.58 -4.19
CA PRO A 179 1.03 -9.06 -5.53
C PRO A 179 -0.43 -8.91 -5.89
N LYS A 180 -0.70 -8.51 -7.15
CA LYS A 180 -2.07 -8.32 -7.65
C LYS A 180 -2.94 -9.56 -7.45
N ARG A 181 -2.36 -10.76 -7.57
CA ARG A 181 -3.05 -12.04 -7.30
C ARG A 181 -3.58 -12.16 -5.87
N ILE A 182 -2.79 -11.75 -4.86
CA ILE A 182 -3.19 -11.81 -3.45
C ILE A 182 -4.28 -10.79 -3.18
N ARG A 183 -4.09 -9.56 -3.68
CA ARG A 183 -5.08 -8.48 -3.52
C ARG A 183 -6.40 -8.86 -4.16
N SER A 184 -6.36 -9.43 -5.37
CA SER A 184 -7.54 -9.93 -6.07
C SER A 184 -8.22 -11.05 -5.29
N ALA A 185 -7.47 -11.99 -4.71
CA ALA A 185 -8.05 -13.07 -3.91
C ALA A 185 -8.76 -12.55 -2.65
N ILE A 186 -8.18 -11.56 -1.96
CA ILE A 186 -8.80 -10.91 -0.80
C ILE A 186 -10.10 -10.19 -1.22
N ASP A 187 -10.05 -9.37 -2.27
CA ASP A 187 -11.22 -8.65 -2.77
C ASP A 187 -12.32 -9.64 -3.23
N ASN A 188 -11.97 -10.69 -3.97
CA ASN A 188 -12.92 -11.72 -4.43
C ASN A 188 -13.54 -12.50 -3.27
N ARG A 189 -12.81 -12.68 -2.16
CA ARG A 189 -13.38 -13.29 -0.95
C ARG A 189 -14.34 -12.32 -0.27
N ALA A 190 -13.96 -11.05 -0.17
CA ALA A 190 -14.80 -10.00 0.39
C ALA A 190 -16.12 -9.86 -0.39
N THR A 191 -16.13 -10.04 -1.72
CA THR A 191 -17.38 -9.99 -2.52
C THR A 191 -18.39 -11.10 -2.20
N LYS A 192 -17.98 -12.14 -1.47
CA LYS A 192 -18.85 -13.25 -1.07
C LYS A 192 -19.51 -13.06 0.29
N TYR A 193 -18.98 -12.18 1.13
CA TYR A 193 -19.53 -11.94 2.47
C TYR A 193 -20.71 -10.96 2.39
N LYS A 194 -21.81 -11.25 3.09
CA LYS A 194 -22.94 -10.33 3.24
C LYS A 194 -22.57 -9.18 4.19
N LYS A 195 -23.09 -7.99 3.92
CA LYS A 195 -22.90 -6.79 4.77
C LYS A 195 -23.43 -6.98 6.19
N GLY A 196 -22.79 -6.28 7.13
CA GLY A 196 -23.22 -6.02 8.51
C GLY A 196 -22.53 -4.75 9.05
N MET A 197 -22.66 -4.45 10.35
CA MET A 197 -22.03 -3.29 11.02
C MET A 197 -20.50 -3.16 10.82
N SER A 198 -19.85 -4.24 10.38
CA SER A 198 -18.41 -4.31 10.11
C SER A 198 -17.93 -3.32 9.05
N GLU A 199 -18.78 -2.90 8.11
CA GLU A 199 -18.38 -1.94 7.06
C GLU A 199 -18.26 -0.51 7.56
N PHE A 200 -19.20 -0.07 8.38
CA PHE A 200 -19.10 1.22 9.05
C PHE A 200 -17.86 1.25 9.94
N LEU A 201 -17.62 0.17 10.69
CA LEU A 201 -16.40 0.01 11.47
C LEU A 201 -15.15 0.08 10.59
N ILE A 202 -15.14 -0.56 9.42
CA ILE A 202 -14.02 -0.47 8.46
C ILE A 202 -13.78 0.97 8.01
N LEU A 203 -14.83 1.74 7.71
CA LEU A 203 -14.69 3.16 7.34
C LEU A 203 -14.12 3.98 8.48
N VAL A 204 -14.61 3.76 9.71
CA VAL A 204 -14.08 4.44 10.91
C VAL A 204 -12.61 4.09 11.13
N LEU A 205 -12.24 2.81 11.03
CA LEU A 205 -10.84 2.37 11.18
C LEU A 205 -9.94 2.94 10.07
N ALA A 206 -10.44 2.98 8.83
CA ALA A 206 -9.71 3.56 7.70
C ALA A 206 -9.51 5.07 7.89
N ALA A 207 -10.54 5.79 8.33
CA ALA A 207 -10.47 7.21 8.64
C ALA A 207 -9.51 7.47 9.81
N PHE A 208 -9.58 6.70 10.88
CA PHE A 208 -8.67 6.79 12.02
C PHE A 208 -7.21 6.53 11.61
N ALA A 209 -6.95 5.50 10.80
CA ALA A 209 -5.60 5.21 10.31
C ALA A 209 -5.05 6.33 9.42
N ALA A 210 -5.88 6.93 8.55
CA ALA A 210 -5.48 8.07 7.73
C ALA A 210 -5.21 9.32 8.57
N SER A 211 -6.07 9.62 9.54
CA SER A 211 -5.91 10.75 10.46
C SER A 211 -4.66 10.60 11.34
N SER A 212 -4.42 9.41 11.91
CA SER A 212 -3.22 9.19 12.74
C SER A 212 -1.93 9.29 11.91
N ALA A 213 -1.92 8.77 10.68
CA ALA A 213 -0.80 8.94 9.76
C ALA A 213 -0.56 10.43 9.44
N CYS A 214 -1.62 11.20 9.20
CA CYS A 214 -1.55 12.64 8.98
C CYS A 214 -0.92 13.37 10.18
N VAL A 215 -1.43 13.13 11.39
CA VAL A 215 -0.92 13.74 12.63
C VAL A 215 0.55 13.36 12.86
N GLN A 216 0.91 12.09 12.72
CA GLN A 216 2.29 11.64 12.91
C GLN A 216 3.26 12.27 11.90
N LEU A 217 2.86 12.39 10.64
CA LEU A 217 3.68 13.01 9.60
C LEU A 217 3.83 14.52 9.80
N LEU A 218 2.74 15.21 10.15
CA LEU A 218 2.79 16.65 10.48
C LEU A 218 3.65 16.89 11.71
N PHE A 219 3.51 16.07 12.75
CA PHE A 219 4.32 16.16 13.96
C PHE A 219 5.81 15.92 13.69
N ARG A 220 6.15 14.88 12.92
CA ARG A 220 7.53 14.62 12.48
C ARG A 220 8.10 15.78 11.67
N HIS A 221 7.29 16.36 10.78
CA HIS A 221 7.72 17.50 9.97
C HIS A 221 7.92 18.76 10.84
N ALA A 222 7.00 19.05 11.77
CA ALA A 222 7.10 20.16 12.71
C ALA A 222 8.33 20.01 13.62
N LEU A 223 8.55 18.81 14.18
CA LEU A 223 9.77 18.49 14.92
C LEU A 223 11.00 18.72 14.06
N SER A 224 11.01 18.25 12.81
CA SER A 224 12.18 18.41 11.95
C SER A 224 12.52 19.89 11.68
N ILE A 225 11.52 20.76 11.56
CA ILE A 225 11.72 22.20 11.39
C ILE A 225 12.22 22.82 12.70
N SER A 226 11.53 22.58 13.82
CA SER A 226 11.83 23.16 15.12
C SER A 226 13.17 22.69 15.70
N PHE A 227 13.50 21.39 15.58
CA PHE A 227 14.76 20.83 16.07
C PHE A 227 15.95 21.22 15.20
N LYS A 228 15.83 21.23 13.86
CA LYS A 228 16.90 21.71 12.96
C LYS A 228 17.16 23.20 13.15
N GLY A 229 16.12 24.00 13.34
CA GLY A 229 16.24 25.44 13.54
C GLY A 229 16.85 25.85 14.88
N ARG A 230 16.61 25.08 15.95
CA ARG A 230 16.91 25.52 17.34
C ARG A 230 18.08 24.82 18.01
N PHE A 231 18.34 23.54 17.72
CA PHE A 231 19.35 22.75 18.47
C PHE A 231 20.45 22.15 17.60
N PHE A 232 20.22 21.98 16.30
CA PHE A 232 21.06 21.12 15.48
C PHE A 232 21.36 21.73 14.10
N ARG A 233 21.87 22.97 14.07
CA ARG A 233 22.39 23.59 12.83
C ARG A 233 23.43 22.71 12.10
N ASN A 234 24.14 21.85 12.83
CA ASN A 234 25.22 20.99 12.33
C ASN A 234 24.92 19.48 12.39
N TYR A 235 23.72 19.03 12.79
CA TYR A 235 23.39 17.60 12.78
C TYR A 235 22.89 17.19 11.40
N ASN A 236 23.77 16.61 10.60
CA ASN A 236 23.37 15.90 9.41
C ASN A 236 22.89 14.50 9.80
N GLU A 237 21.59 14.27 9.71
CA GLU A 237 20.99 12.93 9.74
C GLU A 237 21.64 12.08 8.65
N LYS A 238 22.59 11.22 9.02
CA LYS A 238 23.38 10.43 8.07
C LYS A 238 22.58 9.31 7.40
N ARG A 239 21.37 9.00 7.89
CA ARG A 239 20.54 7.88 7.44
C ARG A 239 19.24 8.37 6.83
N GLY A 240 18.96 7.98 5.58
CA GLY A 240 17.74 8.36 4.87
C GLY A 240 16.51 7.49 5.14
N LEU A 241 16.68 6.31 5.77
CA LEU A 241 15.62 5.31 5.96
C LEU A 241 15.55 4.80 7.41
N ASP A 242 14.34 4.73 7.94
CA ASP A 242 14.04 4.20 9.29
C ASP A 242 14.26 2.68 9.36
N ARG A 243 14.81 2.19 10.47
CA ARG A 243 15.15 0.77 10.69
C ARG A 243 14.24 0.16 11.75
N LYS A 244 13.68 -1.01 11.46
CA LYS A 244 12.85 -1.79 12.40
C LYS A 244 13.66 -2.93 12.99
N LYS A 245 13.65 -3.03 14.32
CA LYS A 245 14.21 -4.18 15.04
C LYS A 245 13.34 -5.42 14.79
N ILE A 246 13.99 -6.56 14.55
CA ILE A 246 13.32 -7.83 14.32
C ILE A 246 13.49 -8.72 15.55
N THR A 247 12.38 -9.19 16.10
CA THR A 247 12.39 -10.11 17.25
C THR A 247 12.40 -11.54 16.72
N LYS A 248 13.41 -12.35 17.08
CA LYS A 248 13.57 -13.75 16.64
C LYS A 248 13.61 -13.90 15.11
N GLY A 249 14.44 -13.08 14.46
CA GLY A 249 14.76 -13.20 13.04
C GLY A 249 16.05 -13.98 12.83
N THR A 250 16.11 -14.78 11.76
CA THR A 250 17.30 -15.52 11.35
C THR A 250 17.59 -15.29 9.87
N VAL A 251 18.86 -15.45 9.50
CA VAL A 251 19.33 -15.44 8.11
C VAL A 251 20.01 -16.77 7.83
N ALA A 252 19.60 -17.41 6.76
CA ALA A 252 20.20 -18.65 6.28
C ALA A 252 20.59 -18.51 4.82
N PHE A 253 21.77 -18.98 4.43
CA PHE A 253 22.22 -18.97 3.04
C PHE A 253 21.81 -20.27 2.37
N ALA A 254 21.47 -20.18 1.09
CA ALA A 254 21.09 -21.33 0.26
C ALA A 254 22.23 -21.63 -0.72
N HIS A 255 22.50 -22.91 -0.99
CA HIS A 255 23.39 -23.32 -2.06
C HIS A 255 22.73 -23.11 -3.44
N ASP A 256 23.52 -22.70 -4.44
CA ASP A 256 23.04 -22.24 -5.76
C ASP A 256 22.12 -23.26 -6.47
N GLU A 257 22.41 -24.57 -6.37
CA GLU A 257 21.59 -25.62 -6.99
C GLU A 257 20.19 -25.78 -6.37
N ALA A 258 20.03 -25.42 -5.09
CA ALA A 258 18.75 -25.49 -4.39
C ALA A 258 17.81 -24.35 -4.78
N PHE A 259 18.34 -23.25 -5.34
CA PHE A 259 17.59 -22.03 -5.64
C PHE A 259 16.74 -22.11 -6.90
N GLU A 260 17.21 -22.84 -7.92
CA GLU A 260 16.51 -22.94 -9.20
C GLU A 260 15.39 -23.99 -9.24
N ARG A 261 15.48 -25.06 -8.44
CA ARG A 261 14.59 -26.24 -8.57
C ARG A 261 13.30 -26.23 -7.72
N GLY A 262 13.02 -25.16 -6.97
CA GLY A 262 11.92 -25.20 -6.00
C GLY A 262 12.34 -26.03 -4.79
N PHE A 263 12.96 -25.32 -3.85
CA PHE A 263 13.83 -25.77 -2.77
C PHE A 263 13.56 -27.11 -2.05
N SER A 264 14.61 -27.94 -2.06
CA SER A 264 14.97 -28.96 -1.06
C SER A 264 15.55 -28.32 0.23
N GLU A 265 15.61 -29.06 1.33
CA GLU A 265 15.61 -28.58 2.72
C GLU A 265 16.96 -28.12 3.31
N GLU A 266 18.08 -28.21 2.61
CA GLU A 266 19.39 -27.89 3.19
C GLU A 266 19.67 -26.38 3.22
N LYS A 267 19.31 -25.73 4.34
CA LYS A 267 19.60 -24.32 4.65
C LYS A 267 20.63 -24.26 5.78
N ILE A 268 21.76 -23.60 5.53
CA ILE A 268 22.75 -23.35 6.59
C ILE A 268 22.34 -22.08 7.33
N LEU A 269 21.99 -22.22 8.62
CA LEU A 269 21.68 -21.08 9.48
C LEU A 269 22.97 -20.33 9.79
N CYS A 270 23.12 -19.11 9.30
CA CYS A 270 24.38 -18.36 9.41
C CYS A 270 24.31 -17.18 10.39
N GLY A 271 23.13 -16.77 10.88
CA GLY A 271 23.08 -15.67 11.84
C GLY A 271 21.70 -15.21 12.29
N ILE A 272 21.71 -14.25 13.22
CA ILE A 272 20.52 -13.63 13.81
C ILE A 272 20.27 -12.30 13.10
N LEU A 273 19.06 -12.12 12.58
CA LEU A 273 18.60 -10.87 11.97
C LEU A 273 18.21 -9.88 13.07
N TYR A 274 18.98 -8.80 13.21
CA TYR A 274 18.82 -7.82 14.30
C TYR A 274 17.85 -6.70 13.94
N ASP A 275 18.10 -6.02 12.82
CA ASP A 275 17.25 -4.94 12.31
C ASP A 275 17.24 -4.90 10.78
N MET A 276 16.23 -4.24 10.20
CA MET A 276 16.21 -3.97 8.77
C MET A 276 15.43 -2.72 8.39
N ASN A 277 15.76 -2.15 7.24
CA ASN A 277 14.97 -1.17 6.51
C ASN A 277 14.68 -1.68 5.08
N GLU A 278 14.27 -0.79 4.18
CA GLU A 278 13.88 -1.16 2.81
C GLU A 278 15.05 -1.62 1.93
N GLU A 279 16.27 -1.25 2.28
CA GLU A 279 17.45 -1.49 1.44
C GLU A 279 18.52 -2.35 2.12
N TYR A 280 18.62 -2.24 3.43
CA TYR A 280 19.66 -2.86 4.24
C TYR A 280 19.08 -3.62 5.42
N PHE A 281 19.74 -4.69 5.82
CA PHE A 281 19.54 -5.31 7.12
C PHE A 281 20.87 -5.51 7.84
N ARG A 282 20.78 -5.65 9.16
CA ARG A 282 21.89 -6.05 10.01
C ARG A 282 21.66 -7.47 10.50
N MET A 283 22.70 -8.30 10.39
CA MET A 283 22.74 -9.60 11.05
C MET A 283 24.03 -9.77 11.84
N ASP A 284 23.94 -10.56 12.90
CA ASP A 284 25.08 -10.91 13.74
C ASP A 284 25.32 -12.44 13.65
N SER A 285 26.58 -12.86 13.60
CA SER A 285 27.01 -14.26 13.43
C SER A 285 28.25 -14.57 14.25
N ASN A 286 28.44 -15.86 14.55
CA ASN A 286 29.66 -16.38 15.18
C ASN A 286 30.66 -16.93 14.15
N GLU A 287 30.21 -17.15 12.92
CA GLU A 287 31.01 -17.72 11.84
C GLU A 287 31.30 -16.64 10.78
N LYS A 288 32.46 -16.76 10.13
CA LYS A 288 32.81 -15.86 9.04
C LYS A 288 32.10 -16.31 7.78
N ILE A 289 31.35 -15.40 7.17
CA ILE A 289 30.54 -15.68 5.99
C ILE A 289 31.34 -15.36 4.74
N ASP A 290 31.28 -16.26 3.76
CA ASP A 290 31.93 -16.06 2.47
C ASP A 290 31.21 -14.98 1.65
N THR A 291 32.00 -14.09 1.05
CA THR A 291 31.55 -12.99 0.20
C THR A 291 30.90 -13.43 -1.11
N THR A 292 31.09 -14.70 -1.50
CA THR A 292 30.54 -15.28 -2.74
C THR A 292 29.04 -15.58 -2.61
N GLN A 293 28.52 -15.78 -1.39
CA GLN A 293 27.13 -16.16 -1.17
C GLN A 293 26.20 -14.94 -1.25
N THR A 294 25.58 -14.75 -2.41
CA THR A 294 24.66 -13.63 -2.66
C THR A 294 23.19 -13.96 -2.40
N GLN A 295 22.87 -15.24 -2.16
CA GLN A 295 21.50 -15.72 -2.03
C GLN A 295 21.22 -16.17 -0.60
N PHE A 296 20.17 -15.61 0.01
CA PHE A 296 19.81 -15.96 1.38
C PHE A 296 18.31 -15.86 1.62
N VAL A 297 17.89 -16.50 2.70
CA VAL A 297 16.52 -16.52 3.20
C VAL A 297 16.50 -15.85 4.54
N ILE A 298 15.76 -14.75 4.63
CA ILE A 298 15.44 -14.14 5.92
C ILE A 298 14.17 -14.80 6.46
N THR A 299 14.20 -15.22 7.72
CA THR A 299 13.05 -15.85 8.38
C THR A 299 12.75 -15.14 9.69
N ALA A 300 11.50 -14.79 9.92
CA ALA A 300 11.04 -14.24 11.20
C ALA A 300 9.92 -15.11 11.77
N THR A 301 9.98 -15.31 13.09
CA THR A 301 8.91 -16.00 13.82
C THR A 301 7.89 -14.99 14.30
N ILE A 302 6.67 -15.07 13.79
CA ILE A 302 5.61 -14.09 14.07
C ILE A 302 4.58 -14.72 15.00
N LYS A 303 4.40 -14.10 16.17
CA LYS A 303 3.25 -14.41 17.03
C LYS A 303 2.00 -13.83 16.38
N LYS A 304 0.97 -14.65 16.13
CA LYS A 304 -0.35 -14.13 15.76
C LYS A 304 -0.91 -13.37 16.95
N ARG A 305 -1.24 -12.09 16.77
CA ARG A 305 -1.78 -11.22 17.85
C ARG A 305 -3.20 -11.58 18.27
N PHE A 306 -3.98 -12.22 17.41
CA PHE A 306 -5.34 -12.65 17.71
C PHE A 306 -5.57 -14.09 17.26
N SER A 307 -5.60 -14.98 18.24
CA SER A 307 -6.33 -16.23 18.15
C SER A 307 -6.90 -16.48 19.54
N ILE A 308 -8.23 -16.58 19.62
CA ILE A 308 -8.96 -16.87 20.86
C ILE A 308 -8.50 -18.23 21.44
N LEU A 309 -8.01 -19.13 20.58
CA LEU A 309 -7.16 -20.27 20.97
C LEU A 309 -5.68 -19.88 20.91
N LYS A 310 -4.86 -20.26 21.90
CA LYS A 310 -3.38 -20.23 21.83
C LYS A 310 -2.87 -20.71 20.45
N SER A 311 -2.64 -19.80 19.50
CA SER A 311 -2.18 -20.19 18.17
C SER A 311 -0.67 -20.23 18.14
N MET A 312 -0.13 -21.32 17.60
CA MET A 312 1.32 -21.47 17.42
C MET A 312 1.91 -20.32 16.59
N PRO A 313 3.11 -19.84 16.95
CA PRO A 313 3.81 -18.84 16.16
C PRO A 313 4.07 -19.35 14.74
N VAL A 314 3.89 -18.49 13.75
CA VAL A 314 4.06 -18.84 12.33
C VAL A 314 5.39 -18.27 11.84
N LYS A 315 6.23 -19.13 11.26
CA LYS A 315 7.45 -18.70 10.56
C LYS A 315 7.07 -18.08 9.22
N LYS A 316 7.63 -16.90 8.92
CA LYS A 316 7.54 -16.25 7.61
C LYS A 316 8.94 -16.06 7.07
N SER A 317 9.14 -16.50 5.84
CA SER A 317 10.43 -16.44 5.16
C SER A 317 10.31 -15.68 3.86
N ALA A 318 11.33 -14.89 3.54
CA ALA A 318 11.45 -14.21 2.26
C ALA A 318 12.83 -14.53 1.67
N TYR A 319 12.83 -14.93 0.40
CA TYR A 319 14.06 -15.17 -0.35
C TYR A 319 14.56 -13.83 -0.91
N CYS A 320 15.85 -13.59 -0.73
CA CYS A 320 16.51 -12.35 -1.08
C CYS A 320 17.86 -12.64 -1.76
N HIS A 321 18.21 -11.78 -2.70
CA HIS A 321 19.59 -11.59 -3.12
C HIS A 321 20.20 -10.44 -2.32
N GLY A 322 21.51 -10.42 -2.17
CA GLY A 322 22.19 -9.30 -1.56
C GLY A 322 23.70 -9.45 -1.53
N GLU A 323 24.34 -8.41 -1.06
CA GLU A 323 25.78 -8.29 -0.96
C GLU A 323 26.14 -7.71 0.41
N ILE A 324 27.34 -8.07 0.91
CA ILE A 324 27.86 -7.50 2.14
C ILE A 324 28.26 -6.05 1.84
N PHE A 325 27.56 -5.11 2.47
CA PHE A 325 27.89 -3.69 2.39
C PHE A 325 28.98 -3.32 3.39
N ARG A 326 28.92 -3.85 4.62
CA ARG A 326 29.94 -3.67 5.66
C ARG A 326 30.02 -4.89 6.57
N CYS A 327 31.21 -5.15 7.10
CA CYS A 327 31.48 -6.17 8.12
C CYS A 327 32.23 -5.53 9.29
N TYR A 328 31.90 -5.95 10.51
CA TYR A 328 32.55 -5.56 11.74
C TYR A 328 32.88 -6.81 12.54
N GLU A 329 34.09 -6.90 13.05
CA GLU A 329 34.48 -7.92 14.03
C GLU A 329 34.29 -7.34 15.44
N ASN A 330 33.49 -8.01 16.26
CA ASN A 330 33.24 -7.62 17.64
C ASN A 330 34.02 -8.57 18.55
N LEU A 331 35.08 -8.06 19.17
CA LEU A 331 35.94 -8.86 20.06
C LEU A 331 35.27 -9.18 21.42
N ASN A 332 34.30 -8.36 21.86
CA ASN A 332 33.69 -8.43 23.21
C ASN A 332 32.14 -8.45 23.21
N LYS A 333 31.50 -9.09 22.25
CA LYS A 333 30.02 -9.22 22.20
C LYS A 333 29.61 -10.68 22.07
N ASP A 334 28.33 -10.96 22.36
CA ASP A 334 27.70 -12.28 22.20
C ASP A 334 27.87 -12.90 20.79
N HIS A 335 28.17 -12.06 19.79
CA HIS A 335 28.45 -12.46 18.42
C HIS A 335 29.76 -11.87 17.88
N LYS A 336 30.61 -12.74 17.30
CA LYS A 336 31.94 -12.37 16.78
C LYS A 336 31.88 -11.43 15.57
N TYR A 337 30.88 -11.56 14.71
CA TYR A 337 30.77 -10.76 13.49
C TYR A 337 29.41 -10.06 13.39
N SER A 338 29.43 -8.81 12.94
CA SER A 338 28.24 -8.05 12.56
C SER A 338 28.33 -7.64 11.11
N TYR A 339 27.32 -8.01 10.32
CA TYR A 339 27.24 -7.71 8.90
C TYR A 339 26.09 -6.76 8.60
N ILE A 340 26.34 -5.82 7.70
CA ILE A 340 25.30 -5.02 7.05
C ILE A 340 25.20 -5.52 5.63
N PHE A 341 24.04 -6.06 5.28
CA PHE A 341 23.74 -6.49 3.91
C PHE A 341 22.89 -5.46 3.22
N ARG A 342 23.18 -5.24 1.95
CA ARG A 342 22.23 -4.64 1.01
C ARG A 342 21.44 -5.77 0.38
N TYR A 343 20.12 -5.69 0.37
CA TYR A 343 19.28 -6.81 -0.08
C TYR A 343 18.20 -6.40 -1.08
N ARG A 344 17.76 -7.38 -1.87
CA ARG A 344 16.63 -7.27 -2.80
C ARG A 344 15.82 -8.56 -2.76
N PRO A 345 14.52 -8.50 -2.46
CA PRO A 345 13.66 -9.68 -2.55
C PRO A 345 13.59 -10.23 -3.98
N VAL A 346 13.63 -11.56 -4.11
CA VAL A 346 13.73 -12.25 -5.41
C VAL A 346 12.46 -12.09 -6.25
N THR A 347 11.30 -12.02 -5.58
CA THR A 347 9.99 -11.96 -6.23
C THR A 347 9.09 -10.93 -5.55
N ASP A 348 8.04 -10.49 -6.24
CA ASP A 348 6.99 -9.63 -5.66
C ASP A 348 6.36 -10.24 -4.40
N LEU A 349 6.28 -11.58 -4.33
CA LEU A 349 5.78 -12.26 -3.14
C LEU A 349 6.74 -12.11 -1.96
N ASN A 350 8.04 -12.24 -2.21
CA ASN A 350 9.08 -12.03 -1.19
C ASN A 350 9.09 -10.57 -0.74
N GLN A 351 8.97 -9.62 -1.67
CA GLN A 351 8.83 -8.20 -1.35
C GLN A 351 7.61 -7.95 -0.45
N TYR A 352 6.47 -8.54 -0.78
CA TYR A 352 5.28 -8.46 0.06
C TYR A 352 5.50 -9.04 1.47
N PHE A 353 6.18 -10.18 1.60
CA PHE A 353 6.48 -10.74 2.91
C PHE A 353 7.40 -9.85 3.73
N VAL A 354 8.45 -9.30 3.12
CA VAL A 354 9.32 -8.31 3.77
C VAL A 354 8.51 -7.11 4.25
N ASP A 355 7.73 -6.49 3.37
CA ASP A 355 6.97 -5.29 3.71
C ASP A 355 5.88 -5.55 4.76
N GLN A 356 5.17 -6.68 4.67
CA GLN A 356 4.06 -7.00 5.58
C GLN A 356 4.55 -7.43 6.95
N TYR A 357 5.56 -8.30 7.00
CA TYR A 357 5.89 -9.03 8.22
C TYR A 357 7.13 -8.50 8.93
N PHE A 358 8.12 -8.04 8.18
CA PHE A 358 9.36 -7.55 8.76
C PHE A 358 9.30 -6.03 8.94
N LEU A 359 8.97 -5.31 7.86
CA LEU A 359 8.87 -3.86 7.88
C LEU A 359 7.50 -3.34 8.32
N LYS A 360 6.51 -4.22 8.56
CA LYS A 360 5.18 -3.87 9.07
C LYS A 360 4.55 -2.63 8.39
N LYS A 361 4.47 -2.62 7.06
CA LYS A 361 3.97 -1.50 6.23
C LYS A 361 2.46 -1.57 5.91
N GLY A 362 1.75 -2.62 6.33
CA GLY A 362 0.29 -2.69 6.17
C GLY A 362 -0.45 -1.65 7.03
N MET A 363 -1.50 -1.03 6.46
CA MET A 363 -2.29 0.03 7.14
C MET A 363 -2.82 -0.38 8.51
N MET A 364 -3.33 -1.61 8.63
CA MET A 364 -4.00 -2.09 9.84
C MET A 364 -3.08 -2.86 10.80
N LEU A 365 -1.76 -2.92 10.54
CA LEU A 365 -0.82 -3.58 11.46
C LEU A 365 -0.63 -2.82 12.79
N TYR A 366 -1.07 -1.56 12.84
CA TYR A 366 -1.00 -0.70 14.02
C TYR A 366 -2.32 -0.55 14.78
N VAL A 367 -3.42 -1.01 14.18
CA VAL A 367 -4.77 -0.91 14.78
C VAL A 367 -5.19 -2.23 15.44
N PHE A 368 -4.42 -3.31 15.24
CA PHE A 368 -4.70 -4.66 15.76
C PHE A 368 -3.47 -5.39 16.33
#